data_AF-A0A7G1PB01-F1
#
_entry.id   AF-A0A7G1PB01-F1
#
_cell.length_a   1.000
_cell.length_b   1.000
_cell.length_c   1.000
_cell.angle_alpha   90.00
_cell.angle_beta   90.00
_cell.angle_gamma   90.00
#
_symmetry.space_group_name_H-M   'P 1'
#
loop_
_entity.id
_entity.type
_entity.pdbx_description
1 polymer ?
#
loop_
_entity_poly.entity_id
_entity_poly.type
_entity_poly.pdbx_seq_one_letter_code
_entity_poly.pdbx_strand_id
1 'polypeptide(L)'
;MSELVPGGNLPLPGGALILRVPGPFDVSALVTDDSGTVRGDGDFVFYNQPAAPGARLSGETLTVDPTALRAGASRVTVVVSPAEPGTPLGRLPAPTLLVTGPGGRVLARFTPSRPQRETVLLLAEIYRRGTTWKLRALGQGYADGLAGIARDFGVEVSEDAGAGTGAGAGAAARGPVVPGSGSAGSGSAGLTTARGAARAALGRLRDAGRAPGRGSGTAAASGTRGTPAGSGRVGSGLAAPAGPAGPVADGFLGLVNSARAAVGVPPVALDARLTAAARAHAAGMAARGRLGSEGADGLSVHQRVTAGGYAYLTIGEHLVSGPLDPAGFVEYCLSGEQSRRTVQDPAFTEAGVACVPDSRTGTLYWTALWARPLTSDGLARTTAEVVALTNAERAAAGLPPLTEDPLLIRAAQAHSADMVARAFYSHTSPDGSEPWHRAAAAGSTRRTTGENIACGQRSPAEVVRGWMDSPGHRANILKPAFTHIGVGFAGGGSAGTYWTQLFGA
;
A
#
# COMPACT_ATOMS: atom_id res chain seq x y z
N MET A 1 -39.54 -7.33 -1.23
CA MET A 1 -38.27 -6.80 -0.71
C MET A 1 -38.21 -7.11 0.78
N SER A 2 -37.15 -7.75 1.24
CA SER A 2 -36.85 -7.98 2.66
C SER A 2 -35.85 -6.93 3.13
N GLU A 3 -36.15 -6.23 4.22
CA GLU A 3 -35.15 -5.44 4.93
C GLU A 3 -34.29 -6.41 5.76
N LEU A 4 -32.97 -6.37 5.57
CA LEU A 4 -32.05 -7.21 6.33
C LEU A 4 -31.41 -6.40 7.47
N VAL A 5 -31.07 -7.10 8.55
CA VAL A 5 -30.23 -6.61 9.65
C VAL A 5 -28.87 -7.30 9.59
N PRO A 6 -27.81 -6.81 10.27
CA PRO A 6 -26.52 -7.49 10.33
C PRO A 6 -26.67 -8.95 10.77
N GLY A 7 -26.00 -9.88 10.08
CA GLY A 7 -26.15 -11.32 10.26
C GLY A 7 -27.43 -11.94 9.67
N GLY A 8 -28.38 -11.14 9.16
CA GLY A 8 -29.60 -11.61 8.51
C GLY A 8 -29.32 -12.33 7.19
N ASN A 9 -30.06 -13.40 6.90
CA ASN A 9 -29.84 -14.26 5.72
C ASN A 9 -31.13 -14.42 4.87
N LEU A 10 -30.99 -14.41 3.55
CA LEU A 10 -32.09 -14.61 2.59
C LEU A 10 -31.69 -15.70 1.57
N PRO A 11 -32.51 -16.73 1.29
CA PRO A 11 -32.27 -17.63 0.17
C PRO A 11 -32.45 -16.88 -1.17
N LEU A 12 -31.55 -17.09 -2.11
CA LEU A 12 -31.56 -16.42 -3.41
C LEU A 12 -32.29 -17.26 -4.46
N PRO A 13 -33.05 -16.65 -5.39
CA PRO A 13 -33.50 -17.34 -6.59
C PRO A 13 -32.31 -17.71 -7.47
N GLY A 14 -32.47 -18.71 -8.34
CA GLY A 14 -31.50 -19.00 -9.39
C GLY A 14 -31.43 -17.90 -10.45
N GLY A 15 -30.28 -17.76 -11.10
CA GLY A 15 -30.00 -16.75 -12.13
C GLY A 15 -29.31 -15.49 -11.59
N ALA A 16 -29.02 -14.57 -12.50
CA ALA A 16 -28.25 -13.35 -12.20
C ALA A 16 -28.97 -12.39 -11.24
N LEU A 17 -28.17 -11.79 -10.35
CA LEU A 17 -28.53 -10.81 -9.36
C LEU A 17 -27.88 -9.47 -9.70
N ILE A 18 -28.58 -8.38 -9.44
CA ILE A 18 -28.09 -7.01 -9.62
C ILE A 18 -27.96 -6.38 -8.23
N LEU A 19 -26.74 -6.01 -7.86
CA LEU A 19 -26.37 -5.39 -6.60
C LEU A 19 -25.94 -3.95 -6.86
N ARG A 20 -26.52 -3.01 -6.13
CA ARG A 20 -26.20 -1.58 -6.22
C ARG A 20 -26.06 -0.96 -4.84
N VAL A 21 -25.13 -0.02 -4.71
CA VAL A 21 -24.94 0.78 -3.49
C VAL A 21 -24.94 2.26 -3.90
N PRO A 22 -26.11 2.92 -3.96
CA PRO A 22 -26.20 4.31 -4.42
C PRO A 22 -25.48 5.27 -3.47
N GLY A 23 -24.72 6.21 -4.03
CA GLY A 23 -24.01 7.25 -3.29
C GLY A 23 -22.54 7.39 -3.71
N PRO A 24 -21.72 8.13 -2.94
CA PRO A 24 -20.31 8.38 -3.23
C PRO A 24 -19.42 7.17 -2.85
N PHE A 25 -19.75 5.99 -3.39
CA PHE A 25 -19.16 4.71 -3.04
C PHE A 25 -18.66 3.97 -4.27
N ASP A 26 -17.44 3.43 -4.19
CA ASP A 26 -16.98 2.40 -5.11
C ASP A 26 -17.38 1.03 -4.59
N VAL A 27 -17.91 0.20 -5.49
CA VAL A 27 -18.31 -1.19 -5.21
C VAL A 27 -17.26 -2.12 -5.79
N SER A 28 -16.77 -3.05 -4.97
CA SER A 28 -15.90 -4.16 -5.40
C SER A 28 -16.47 -5.50 -4.92
N ALA A 29 -15.98 -6.61 -5.46
CA ALA A 29 -16.41 -7.95 -5.05
C ALA A 29 -15.28 -8.97 -5.09
N LEU A 30 -15.29 -9.91 -4.14
CA LEU A 30 -14.27 -10.96 -3.99
C LEU A 30 -14.92 -12.33 -4.15
N VAL A 31 -14.48 -13.11 -5.15
CA VAL A 31 -14.96 -14.47 -5.41
C VAL A 31 -14.06 -15.47 -4.69
N THR A 32 -14.58 -16.10 -3.63
CA THR A 32 -13.78 -16.99 -2.78
C THR A 32 -14.32 -18.42 -2.70
N ASP A 33 -13.42 -19.32 -2.31
CA ASP A 33 -13.73 -20.73 -2.07
C ASP A 33 -14.10 -21.01 -0.60
N ASP A 34 -14.21 -22.28 -0.22
CA ASP A 34 -14.63 -22.70 1.12
C ASP A 34 -13.61 -22.33 2.22
N SER A 35 -12.34 -22.10 1.87
CA SER A 35 -11.32 -21.53 2.78
C SER A 35 -11.55 -20.05 3.07
N GLY A 36 -12.39 -19.37 2.27
CA GLY A 36 -12.62 -17.93 2.34
C GLY A 36 -11.61 -17.09 1.55
N THR A 37 -10.69 -17.73 0.81
CA THR A 37 -9.64 -17.08 0.02
C THR A 37 -9.99 -16.96 -1.46
N VAL A 38 -9.46 -15.93 -2.12
CA VAL A 38 -9.43 -15.88 -3.60
C VAL A 38 -8.41 -16.89 -4.13
N ARG A 39 -8.53 -17.27 -5.41
CA ARG A 39 -7.53 -18.07 -6.13
C ARG A 39 -6.34 -17.23 -6.62
N GLY A 40 -6.53 -15.92 -6.70
CA GLY A 40 -5.60 -14.93 -7.25
C GLY A 40 -6.38 -13.72 -7.79
N ASP A 41 -5.68 -12.75 -8.36
CA ASP A 41 -6.25 -11.44 -8.75
C ASP A 41 -7.53 -11.54 -9.59
N GLY A 42 -7.62 -12.53 -10.49
CA GLY A 42 -8.78 -12.73 -11.39
C GLY A 42 -10.13 -13.03 -10.71
N ASP A 43 -10.14 -13.21 -9.38
CA ASP A 43 -11.34 -13.33 -8.55
C ASP A 43 -11.78 -12.01 -7.89
N PHE A 44 -10.96 -10.95 -7.98
CA PHE A 44 -11.26 -9.63 -7.43
C PHE A 44 -11.85 -8.72 -8.51
N VAL A 45 -13.10 -8.31 -8.32
CA VAL A 45 -13.83 -7.43 -9.24
C VAL A 45 -13.84 -6.02 -8.67
N PHE A 46 -13.25 -5.06 -9.38
CA PHE A 46 -13.20 -3.64 -9.01
C PHE A 46 -13.13 -2.77 -10.27
N TYR A 47 -13.02 -1.45 -10.15
CA TYR A 47 -13.13 -0.54 -11.32
C TYR A 47 -12.10 -0.85 -12.43
N ASN A 48 -10.88 -1.24 -12.08
CA ASN A 48 -9.80 -1.55 -13.04
C ASN A 48 -9.84 -2.99 -13.55
N GLN A 49 -10.47 -3.90 -12.80
CA GLN A 49 -10.75 -5.27 -13.23
C GLN A 49 -12.26 -5.57 -13.10
N PRO A 50 -13.09 -5.07 -14.04
CA PRO A 50 -14.55 -5.04 -13.88
C PRO A 50 -15.24 -6.39 -14.13
N ALA A 51 -14.52 -7.50 -14.23
CA ALA A 51 -15.12 -8.83 -14.44
C ALA A 51 -14.26 -9.98 -13.90
N ALA A 52 -14.95 -10.95 -13.31
CA ALA A 52 -14.49 -12.30 -12.98
C ALA A 52 -15.54 -13.32 -13.50
N PRO A 53 -15.24 -14.63 -13.59
CA PRO A 53 -16.25 -15.63 -13.92
C PRO A 53 -17.45 -15.53 -12.97
N GLY A 54 -18.63 -15.24 -13.51
CA GLY A 54 -19.89 -15.08 -12.75
C GLY A 54 -20.07 -13.76 -12.01
N ALA A 55 -19.16 -12.78 -12.12
CA ALA A 55 -19.30 -11.46 -11.50
C ALA A 55 -18.82 -10.33 -12.43
N ARG A 56 -19.59 -9.26 -12.58
CA ARG A 56 -19.24 -8.11 -13.44
C ARG A 56 -19.70 -6.79 -12.83
N LEU A 57 -18.78 -5.84 -12.73
CA LEU A 57 -19.05 -4.44 -12.38
C LEU A 57 -19.27 -3.60 -13.65
N SER A 58 -20.24 -2.69 -13.61
CA SER A 58 -20.52 -1.72 -14.67
C SER A 58 -21.04 -0.44 -14.04
N GLY A 59 -20.16 0.57 -13.92
CA GLY A 59 -20.39 1.72 -13.04
C GLY A 59 -20.67 1.25 -11.61
N GLU A 60 -21.67 1.85 -10.95
CA GLU A 60 -22.13 1.48 -9.60
C GLU A 60 -22.84 0.11 -9.49
N THR A 61 -22.94 -0.65 -10.60
CA THR A 61 -23.79 -1.85 -10.68
C THR A 61 -22.96 -3.11 -10.78
N LEU A 62 -23.00 -3.92 -9.71
CA LEU A 62 -22.39 -5.24 -9.65
C LEU A 62 -23.43 -6.31 -10.02
N THR A 63 -23.24 -6.99 -11.14
CA THR A 63 -24.02 -8.17 -11.53
C THR A 63 -23.30 -9.43 -11.05
N VAL A 64 -24.01 -10.33 -10.36
CA VAL A 64 -23.48 -11.63 -9.93
C VAL A 64 -24.42 -12.74 -10.38
N ASP A 65 -23.91 -13.70 -11.16
CA ASP A 65 -24.59 -14.96 -11.46
C ASP A 65 -23.87 -16.10 -10.72
N PRO A 66 -24.43 -16.58 -9.59
CA PRO A 66 -23.81 -17.64 -8.79
C PRO A 66 -23.66 -18.99 -9.52
N THR A 67 -24.32 -19.18 -10.67
CA THR A 67 -24.21 -20.39 -11.50
C THR A 67 -23.09 -20.32 -12.54
N ALA A 68 -22.65 -19.11 -12.90
CA ALA A 68 -21.55 -18.85 -13.81
C ALA A 68 -20.21 -18.57 -13.10
N LEU A 69 -20.18 -18.66 -11.76
CA LEU A 69 -18.94 -18.57 -10.98
C LEU A 69 -17.97 -19.70 -11.34
N ARG A 70 -16.67 -19.44 -11.17
CA ARG A 70 -15.61 -20.45 -11.39
C ARG A 70 -15.87 -21.73 -10.60
N ALA A 71 -15.43 -22.87 -11.15
CA ALA A 71 -15.42 -24.13 -10.42
C ALA A 71 -14.69 -23.97 -9.07
N GLY A 72 -15.28 -24.47 -7.99
CA GLY A 72 -14.75 -24.34 -6.62
C GLY A 72 -14.94 -22.97 -5.96
N ALA A 73 -15.64 -22.00 -6.57
CA ALA A 73 -16.12 -20.83 -5.83
C ALA A 73 -17.37 -21.20 -5.02
N SER A 74 -17.44 -20.73 -3.78
CA SER A 74 -18.58 -20.93 -2.89
C SER A 74 -19.06 -19.64 -2.23
N ARG A 75 -18.38 -18.50 -2.47
CA ARG A 75 -18.73 -17.20 -1.91
C ARG A 75 -18.40 -16.04 -2.85
N VAL A 76 -19.18 -14.97 -2.77
CA VAL A 76 -18.90 -13.66 -3.35
C VAL A 76 -19.14 -12.61 -2.28
N THR A 77 -18.09 -11.96 -1.79
CA THR A 77 -18.18 -10.90 -0.77
C THR A 77 -18.26 -9.54 -1.45
N VAL A 78 -19.25 -8.72 -1.09
CA VAL A 78 -19.45 -7.37 -1.60
C VAL A 78 -18.78 -6.36 -0.69
N VAL A 79 -17.90 -5.56 -1.27
CA VAL A 79 -17.00 -4.62 -0.61
C VAL A 79 -17.36 -3.20 -1.06
N VAL A 80 -17.34 -2.24 -0.14
CA VAL A 80 -17.56 -0.81 -0.45
C VAL A 80 -16.50 0.07 0.16
N SER A 81 -15.93 0.94 -0.67
CA SER A 81 -14.99 2.01 -0.31
C SER A 81 -15.57 3.39 -0.68
N PRO A 82 -15.03 4.49 -0.15
CA PRO A 82 -15.27 5.84 -0.66
C PRO A 82 -14.88 5.93 -2.14
N ALA A 83 -15.69 6.58 -2.97
CA ALA A 83 -15.34 6.86 -4.38
C ALA A 83 -14.34 8.02 -4.55
N GLU A 84 -14.14 8.82 -3.49
CA GLU A 84 -13.14 9.88 -3.45
C GLU A 84 -11.98 9.46 -2.54
N PRO A 85 -10.75 9.30 -3.08
CA PRO A 85 -9.58 8.91 -2.28
C PRO A 85 -9.34 9.87 -1.11
N GLY A 86 -9.06 9.30 0.07
CA GLY A 86 -8.81 10.08 1.30
C GLY A 86 -10.06 10.57 2.05
N THR A 87 -11.27 10.44 1.49
CA THR A 87 -12.52 10.74 2.20
C THR A 87 -12.92 9.57 3.13
N PRO A 88 -12.96 9.71 4.47
CA PRO A 88 -13.33 8.60 5.36
C PRO A 88 -14.80 8.19 5.21
N LEU A 89 -15.12 6.88 5.20
CA LEU A 89 -16.50 6.39 5.10
C LEU A 89 -17.43 7.01 6.16
N GLY A 90 -16.93 7.28 7.37
CA GLY A 90 -17.72 7.91 8.43
C GLY A 90 -18.20 9.34 8.13
N ARG A 91 -17.61 10.03 7.15
CA ARG A 91 -18.10 11.32 6.65
C ARG A 91 -19.21 11.17 5.60
N LEU A 92 -19.30 10.02 4.94
CA LEU A 92 -20.30 9.70 3.92
C LEU A 92 -21.66 9.29 4.55
N PRO A 93 -22.76 9.26 3.80
CA PRO A 93 -24.00 8.61 4.24
C PRO A 93 -23.79 7.13 4.60
N ALA A 94 -24.77 6.48 5.23
CA ALA A 94 -24.69 5.03 5.46
C ALA A 94 -24.89 4.28 4.12
N PRO A 95 -23.92 3.46 3.66
CA PRO A 95 -24.01 2.78 2.36
C PRO A 95 -25.18 1.79 2.36
N THR A 96 -26.12 1.96 1.44
CA THR A 96 -27.34 1.13 1.38
C THR A 96 -27.27 0.18 0.21
N LEU A 97 -27.14 -1.12 0.50
CA LEU A 97 -27.17 -2.17 -0.51
C LEU A 97 -28.61 -2.45 -0.94
N LEU A 98 -28.82 -2.46 -2.25
CA LEU A 98 -30.04 -2.93 -2.91
C LEU A 98 -29.71 -4.17 -3.74
N VAL A 99 -30.44 -5.27 -3.52
CA VAL A 99 -30.27 -6.53 -4.26
C VAL A 99 -31.54 -6.84 -5.03
N THR A 100 -31.42 -6.88 -6.35
CA THR A 100 -32.50 -7.12 -7.30
C THR A 100 -32.28 -8.47 -7.99
N GLY A 101 -33.34 -9.26 -8.09
CA GLY A 101 -33.31 -10.58 -8.72
C GLY A 101 -33.71 -10.55 -10.20
N PRO A 102 -33.75 -11.74 -10.85
CA PRO A 102 -34.28 -11.89 -12.20
C PRO A 102 -35.68 -11.26 -12.33
N GLY A 103 -35.93 -10.63 -13.48
CA GLY A 103 -37.17 -9.89 -13.73
C GLY A 103 -37.28 -8.53 -13.01
N GLY A 104 -36.20 -7.99 -12.45
CA GLY A 104 -36.17 -6.63 -11.90
C GLY A 104 -36.80 -6.47 -10.52
N ARG A 105 -37.20 -7.56 -9.85
CA ARG A 105 -37.80 -7.52 -8.52
C ARG A 105 -36.75 -7.31 -7.43
N VAL A 106 -36.88 -6.24 -6.63
CA VAL A 106 -36.02 -6.00 -5.46
C VAL A 106 -36.26 -7.09 -4.40
N LEU A 107 -35.25 -7.92 -4.18
CA LEU A 107 -35.26 -9.04 -3.24
C LEU A 107 -34.94 -8.55 -1.83
N ALA A 108 -33.85 -7.80 -1.67
CA ALA A 108 -33.36 -7.37 -0.36
C ALA A 108 -32.87 -5.91 -0.37
N ARG A 109 -32.95 -5.29 0.79
CA ARG A 109 -32.26 -4.04 1.12
C ARG A 109 -31.51 -4.22 2.43
N PHE A 110 -30.32 -3.61 2.55
CA PHE A 110 -29.54 -3.58 3.78
C PHE A 110 -28.85 -2.22 3.95
N THR A 111 -29.05 -1.58 5.08
CA THR A 111 -28.27 -0.41 5.52
C THR A 111 -27.58 -0.79 6.85
N PRO A 112 -26.25 -0.86 6.91
CA PRO A 112 -25.51 -1.13 8.14
C PRO A 112 -25.50 0.10 9.05
N SER A 113 -25.07 -0.09 10.30
CA SER A 113 -24.67 1.02 11.18
C SER A 113 -23.63 1.89 10.48
N ARG A 114 -23.69 3.21 10.69
CA ARG A 114 -22.77 4.15 10.03
C ARG A 114 -21.33 3.83 10.47
N PRO A 115 -20.39 3.58 9.54
CA PRO A 115 -18.97 3.41 9.89
C PRO A 115 -18.45 4.69 10.57
N GLN A 116 -17.44 4.56 11.42
CA GLN A 116 -16.83 5.68 12.13
C GLN A 116 -15.36 5.89 11.77
N ARG A 117 -14.58 4.81 11.68
CA ARG A 117 -13.12 4.83 11.48
C ARG A 117 -12.65 3.93 10.34
N GLU A 118 -13.57 3.11 9.84
CA GLU A 118 -13.33 2.11 8.82
C GLU A 118 -13.24 2.80 7.46
N THR A 119 -12.26 2.37 6.65
CA THR A 119 -11.98 2.95 5.34
C THR A 119 -12.55 2.10 4.21
N VAL A 120 -12.86 0.82 4.48
CA VAL A 120 -13.62 -0.08 3.60
C VAL A 120 -14.63 -0.89 4.43
N LEU A 121 -15.74 -1.32 3.82
CA LEU A 121 -16.85 -2.01 4.48
C LEU A 121 -17.28 -3.27 3.70
N LEU A 122 -17.32 -4.43 4.37
CA LEU A 122 -17.98 -5.63 3.85
C LEU A 122 -19.50 -5.51 4.07
N LEU A 123 -20.26 -5.30 3.01
CA LEU A 123 -21.70 -5.10 3.09
C LEU A 123 -22.47 -6.41 3.19
N ALA A 124 -22.15 -7.38 2.34
CA ALA A 124 -22.86 -8.65 2.26
C ALA A 124 -21.99 -9.74 1.65
N GLU A 125 -22.34 -11.00 1.90
CA GLU A 125 -21.80 -12.14 1.17
C GLU A 125 -22.94 -12.92 0.48
N ILE A 126 -22.72 -13.30 -0.77
CA ILE A 126 -23.51 -14.34 -1.45
C ILE A 126 -22.73 -15.63 -1.24
N TYR A 127 -23.31 -16.62 -0.56
CA TYR A 127 -22.60 -17.85 -0.18
C TYR A 127 -23.44 -19.10 -0.48
N ARG A 128 -22.75 -20.19 -0.82
CA ARG A 128 -23.35 -21.49 -1.10
C ARG A 128 -23.57 -22.26 0.20
N ARG A 129 -24.75 -22.86 0.36
CA ARG A 129 -25.05 -23.83 1.41
C ARG A 129 -25.75 -25.04 0.76
N GLY A 130 -25.01 -26.14 0.64
CA GLY A 130 -25.42 -27.31 -0.13
C GLY A 130 -25.58 -26.98 -1.62
N THR A 131 -26.75 -27.24 -2.19
CA THR A 131 -27.10 -26.89 -3.57
C THR A 131 -27.69 -25.49 -3.72
N THR A 132 -27.93 -24.77 -2.62
CA THR A 132 -28.61 -23.46 -2.62
C THR A 132 -27.64 -22.30 -2.40
N TRP A 133 -27.90 -21.17 -3.06
CA TRP A 133 -27.21 -19.91 -2.79
C TRP A 133 -28.03 -19.02 -1.86
N LYS A 134 -27.35 -18.28 -0.99
CA LYS A 134 -27.95 -17.41 0.02
C LYS A 134 -27.20 -16.09 0.10
N LEU A 135 -27.91 -15.01 0.38
CA LEU A 135 -27.36 -13.73 0.77
C LEU A 135 -27.26 -13.67 2.30
N ARG A 136 -26.19 -13.11 2.83
CA ARG A 136 -26.06 -12.66 4.23
C ARG A 136 -25.67 -11.18 4.26
N ALA A 137 -26.36 -10.38 5.05
CA ALA A 137 -25.93 -9.03 5.38
C ALA A 137 -24.82 -9.08 6.44
N LEU A 138 -23.71 -8.37 6.19
CA LEU A 138 -22.55 -8.33 7.08
C LEU A 138 -22.51 -6.99 7.83
N GLY A 139 -22.09 -5.92 7.16
CA GLY A 139 -21.90 -4.61 7.78
C GLY A 139 -20.63 -4.51 8.62
N GLN A 140 -19.61 -5.32 8.31
CA GLN A 140 -18.33 -5.37 9.02
C GLN A 140 -17.32 -4.45 8.34
N GLY A 141 -16.80 -3.46 9.08
CA GLY A 141 -15.84 -2.50 8.55
C GLY A 141 -14.39 -2.86 8.85
N TYR A 142 -13.50 -2.38 7.99
CA TYR A 142 -12.06 -2.57 8.04
C TYR A 142 -11.38 -1.21 8.23
N ALA A 143 -10.66 -1.04 9.34
CA ALA A 143 -9.84 0.15 9.60
C ALA A 143 -8.66 0.21 8.62
N ASP A 144 -7.95 -0.90 8.49
CA ASP A 144 -6.81 -1.15 7.58
C ASP A 144 -7.17 -1.14 6.08
N GLY A 145 -8.44 -0.84 5.75
CA GLY A 145 -8.94 -0.63 4.41
C GLY A 145 -8.79 -1.82 3.46
N LEU A 146 -8.55 -1.51 2.18
CA LEU A 146 -8.43 -2.52 1.13
C LEU A 146 -7.24 -3.45 1.37
N ALA A 147 -6.18 -2.96 2.03
CA ALA A 147 -5.02 -3.76 2.41
C ALA A 147 -5.33 -4.76 3.54
N GLY A 148 -6.21 -4.41 4.49
CA GLY A 148 -6.74 -5.36 5.47
C GLY A 148 -7.55 -6.47 4.81
N ILE A 149 -8.42 -6.11 3.87
CA ILE A 149 -9.21 -7.05 3.08
C ILE A 149 -8.32 -7.94 2.19
N ALA A 150 -7.28 -7.38 1.56
CA ALA A 150 -6.35 -8.15 0.76
C ALA A 150 -5.65 -9.26 1.57
N ARG A 151 -5.25 -8.97 2.81
CA ARG A 151 -4.67 -9.97 3.73
C ARG A 151 -5.68 -11.04 4.14
N ASP A 152 -6.89 -10.63 4.54
CA ASP A 152 -7.92 -11.56 5.04
C ASP A 152 -8.49 -12.49 3.95
N PHE A 153 -8.53 -12.03 2.70
CA PHE A 153 -9.08 -12.78 1.56
C PHE A 153 -8.01 -13.33 0.61
N GLY A 154 -6.71 -13.08 0.85
CA GLY A 154 -5.60 -13.63 0.06
C GLY A 154 -5.38 -12.98 -1.32
N VAL A 155 -5.71 -11.70 -1.46
CA VAL A 155 -5.60 -10.91 -2.70
C VAL A 155 -4.24 -10.21 -2.76
N GLU A 156 -3.62 -10.13 -3.94
CA GLU A 156 -2.45 -9.28 -4.14
C GLU A 156 -2.84 -7.89 -4.66
N VAL A 157 -2.07 -6.85 -4.31
CA VAL A 157 -2.45 -5.45 -4.58
C VAL A 157 -1.41 -4.76 -5.48
N SER A 158 -1.84 -4.43 -6.69
CA SER A 158 -1.11 -3.58 -7.65
C SER A 158 -1.94 -2.35 -8.00
N GLU A 159 -1.40 -1.15 -7.78
CA GLU A 159 -2.05 0.10 -8.18
C GLU A 159 -1.44 0.62 -9.50
N ASP A 160 -2.24 0.55 -10.56
CA ASP A 160 -2.28 1.55 -11.64
C ASP A 160 -3.51 1.31 -12.53
N ALA A 161 -4.21 2.30 -13.10
CA ALA A 161 -3.99 3.75 -13.07
C ALA A 161 -5.35 4.49 -13.15
N GLY A 162 -5.32 5.81 -12.91
CA GLY A 162 -6.51 6.66 -12.87
C GLY A 162 -7.08 7.15 -14.21
N ALA A 163 -8.01 8.10 -14.11
CA ALA A 163 -8.76 8.66 -15.24
C ALA A 163 -7.87 9.32 -16.31
N GLY A 164 -7.96 8.83 -17.55
CA GLY A 164 -7.33 9.46 -18.71
C GLY A 164 -8.08 10.69 -19.22
N THR A 165 -7.38 11.81 -19.37
CA THR A 165 -7.82 12.93 -20.20
C THR A 165 -7.48 12.66 -21.66
N GLY A 166 -8.49 12.68 -22.54
CA GLY A 166 -8.31 12.46 -23.98
C GLY A 166 -8.15 13.77 -24.75
N ALA A 167 -6.94 14.11 -25.17
CA ALA A 167 -6.67 15.07 -26.25
C ALA A 167 -5.44 14.63 -27.04
N GLY A 168 -5.61 14.31 -28.33
CA GLY A 168 -4.50 13.93 -29.21
C GLY A 168 -4.96 13.34 -30.53
N ALA A 169 -4.66 14.03 -31.64
CA ALA A 169 -4.99 13.57 -32.99
C ALA A 169 -4.02 12.48 -33.48
N GLY A 170 -4.50 11.62 -34.39
CA GLY A 170 -3.67 10.71 -35.18
C GLY A 170 -4.11 10.73 -36.64
N ALA A 171 -3.20 11.04 -37.56
CA ALA A 171 -3.47 11.14 -39.00
C ALA A 171 -3.21 9.83 -39.75
N ALA A 172 -3.95 9.57 -40.83
CA ALA A 172 -3.68 8.45 -41.74
C ALA A 172 -3.98 8.76 -43.23
N ALA A 173 -2.90 8.77 -44.02
CA ALA A 173 -2.73 8.40 -45.43
C ALA A 173 -3.84 8.58 -46.52
N ARG A 174 -3.55 9.51 -47.45
CA ARG A 174 -3.44 9.37 -48.93
C ARG A 174 -4.57 8.75 -49.79
N GLY A 175 -5.11 9.56 -50.70
CA GLY A 175 -5.78 9.16 -51.96
C GLY A 175 -6.44 10.38 -52.65
N PRO A 176 -6.24 10.67 -53.96
CA PRO A 176 -6.58 11.98 -54.55
C PRO A 176 -7.93 12.02 -55.29
N VAL A 177 -8.51 13.24 -55.46
CA VAL A 177 -9.06 13.80 -56.73
C VAL A 177 -9.52 15.27 -56.54
N VAL A 178 -9.57 16.01 -57.66
CA VAL A 178 -9.67 17.46 -57.93
C VAL A 178 -11.08 18.07 -57.65
N PRO A 179 -11.25 19.41 -57.45
CA PRO A 179 -12.35 19.98 -56.64
C PRO A 179 -13.55 20.56 -57.42
N GLY A 180 -14.63 20.88 -56.69
CA GLY A 180 -15.84 21.56 -57.18
C GLY A 180 -16.34 22.67 -56.23
N SER A 181 -16.64 23.82 -56.81
CA SER A 181 -16.96 25.13 -56.21
C SER A 181 -18.34 25.29 -55.55
N GLY A 182 -18.42 26.26 -54.62
CA GLY A 182 -19.63 27.04 -54.27
C GLY A 182 -20.32 26.64 -52.96
N SER A 183 -21.14 27.47 -52.30
CA SER A 183 -21.48 28.90 -52.42
C SER A 183 -22.65 29.17 -51.46
N ALA A 184 -22.47 30.04 -50.45
CA ALA A 184 -23.51 30.82 -49.74
C ALA A 184 -24.67 30.11 -48.98
N GLY A 185 -25.32 30.86 -48.07
CA GLY A 185 -26.77 30.66 -47.80
C GLY A 185 -27.26 30.47 -46.35
N SER A 186 -27.15 31.51 -45.51
CA SER A 186 -28.17 32.01 -44.54
C SER A 186 -29.25 31.10 -43.86
N GLY A 187 -29.47 31.35 -42.56
CA GLY A 187 -30.75 31.12 -41.83
C GLY A 187 -30.69 30.02 -40.76
N SER A 188 -30.75 30.31 -39.44
CA SER A 188 -31.93 30.69 -38.62
C SER A 188 -33.02 29.61 -38.55
N ALA A 189 -33.58 29.19 -37.40
CA ALA A 189 -33.33 29.49 -35.98
C ALA A 189 -34.03 28.43 -35.08
N GLY A 190 -33.80 28.44 -33.76
CA GLY A 190 -34.45 27.56 -32.76
C GLY A 190 -33.46 27.07 -31.69
N LEU A 191 -33.26 27.80 -30.58
CA LEU A 191 -33.86 27.55 -29.25
C LEU A 191 -33.72 26.08 -28.76
N THR A 192 -33.24 25.71 -27.55
CA THR A 192 -32.69 26.39 -26.34
C THR A 192 -32.01 25.27 -25.47
N THR A 193 -31.27 25.46 -24.36
CA THR A 193 -31.04 26.59 -23.43
C THR A 193 -29.64 26.51 -22.75
N ALA A 194 -29.14 27.65 -22.27
CA ALA A 194 -28.28 27.89 -21.10
C ALA A 194 -27.42 26.75 -20.47
N ARG A 195 -26.11 26.79 -20.74
CA ARG A 195 -25.05 26.63 -19.71
C ARG A 195 -24.61 28.02 -19.25
N GLY A 196 -24.37 28.23 -17.95
CA GLY A 196 -23.68 29.45 -17.49
C GLY A 196 -23.71 29.72 -15.99
N ALA A 197 -22.55 29.60 -15.34
CA ALA A 197 -22.04 30.35 -14.17
C ALA A 197 -20.82 29.58 -13.59
N ALA A 198 -19.73 30.18 -13.12
CA ALA A 198 -19.16 31.52 -13.36
C ALA A 198 -17.64 31.44 -13.03
N ARG A 199 -16.81 32.34 -13.60
CA ARG A 199 -15.36 32.38 -13.35
C ARG A 199 -14.88 33.83 -13.18
N ALA A 200 -14.46 34.19 -11.97
CA ALA A 200 -13.68 35.38 -11.61
C ALA A 200 -13.11 35.16 -10.19
N ALA A 201 -11.97 35.72 -9.76
CA ALA A 201 -11.16 36.79 -10.33
C ALA A 201 -9.64 36.56 -10.17
N LEU A 202 -8.84 37.29 -10.95
CA LEU A 202 -7.39 37.43 -10.81
C LEU A 202 -7.06 38.92 -10.64
N GLY A 203 -6.14 39.26 -9.72
CA GLY A 203 -5.90 40.65 -9.31
C GLY A 203 -4.48 40.95 -8.83
N ARG A 204 -3.53 40.90 -9.78
CA ARG A 204 -2.25 41.65 -9.85
C ARG A 204 -1.52 42.06 -8.55
N LEU A 205 -0.23 41.76 -8.50
CA LEU A 205 0.82 42.79 -8.44
C LEU A 205 2.14 42.24 -9.03
N ARG A 206 2.97 43.12 -9.58
CA ARG A 206 4.25 42.82 -10.24
C ARG A 206 5.30 43.83 -9.76
N ASP A 207 6.56 43.48 -10.01
CA ASP A 207 7.74 44.34 -10.00
C ASP A 207 8.30 44.81 -8.65
N ALA A 208 9.44 44.23 -8.26
CA ALA A 208 10.70 44.98 -8.19
C ALA A 208 11.91 44.01 -8.07
N GLY A 209 12.67 43.84 -9.15
CA GLY A 209 13.97 43.16 -9.11
C GLY A 209 15.10 44.16 -9.29
N ARG A 210 16.09 44.19 -8.38
CA ARG A 210 17.38 44.87 -8.62
C ARG A 210 18.51 44.32 -7.73
N ALA A 211 19.41 43.55 -8.35
CA ALA A 211 20.81 43.37 -7.92
C ALA A 211 21.65 44.58 -8.45
N PRO A 212 22.94 44.82 -8.11
CA PRO A 212 24.02 43.89 -7.69
C PRO A 212 24.73 44.38 -6.39
N GLY A 213 25.91 43.92 -5.95
CA GLY A 213 26.92 42.97 -6.45
C GLY A 213 28.03 42.73 -5.40
N ARG A 214 28.95 41.79 -5.65
CA ARG A 214 30.02 41.40 -4.71
C ARG A 214 31.40 41.99 -5.05
N GLY A 215 32.23 42.13 -4.01
CA GLY A 215 33.67 42.46 -4.02
C GLY A 215 33.97 43.32 -2.78
N SER A 216 35.04 43.17 -2.00
CA SER A 216 36.23 42.28 -1.94
C SER A 216 36.44 41.91 -0.44
N GLY A 217 37.24 40.96 0.03
CA GLY A 217 38.40 40.29 -0.56
C GLY A 217 39.71 40.77 0.08
N THR A 218 40.01 40.40 1.34
CA THR A 218 41.37 40.43 1.95
C THR A 218 41.45 39.57 3.24
N ALA A 219 42.59 38.87 3.40
CA ALA A 219 43.39 38.59 4.61
C ALA A 219 42.75 38.37 6.02
N ALA A 220 43.37 37.66 6.98
CA ALA A 220 44.42 36.63 7.04
C ALA A 220 44.56 36.18 8.52
N ALA A 221 45.36 35.14 8.80
CA ALA A 221 46.10 34.94 10.06
C ALA A 221 45.31 34.93 11.40
N SER A 222 45.07 33.75 11.98
CA SER A 222 45.83 33.22 13.13
C SER A 222 45.76 34.03 14.44
N GLY A 223 45.16 33.46 15.49
CA GLY A 223 45.11 34.07 16.82
C GLY A 223 44.60 33.13 17.91
N THR A 224 45.51 32.57 18.70
CA THR A 224 45.25 31.64 19.80
C THR A 224 44.58 32.26 21.03
N ARG A 225 43.74 31.46 21.70
CA ARG A 225 43.45 31.41 23.17
C ARG A 225 43.05 32.70 23.90
N GLY A 226 41.88 32.65 24.55
CA GLY A 226 41.53 33.58 25.63
C GLY A 226 40.13 33.37 26.21
N THR A 227 40.00 32.44 27.17
CA THR A 227 38.93 32.55 28.20
C THR A 227 39.37 33.58 29.25
N PRO A 228 38.43 34.38 29.79
CA PRO A 228 37.86 34.01 31.08
C PRO A 228 36.33 34.25 31.18
N ALA A 229 35.77 33.89 32.34
CA ALA A 229 34.33 33.78 32.59
C ALA A 229 33.59 35.12 32.77
N GLY A 230 32.30 35.10 32.45
CA GLY A 230 31.32 36.14 32.79
C GLY A 230 29.94 35.49 32.99
N SER A 231 29.31 35.72 34.15
CA SER A 231 28.11 35.00 34.61
C SER A 231 26.80 35.54 34.04
N GLY A 232 25.88 34.64 33.66
CA GLY A 232 24.48 34.98 33.32
C GLY A 232 23.53 33.79 33.34
N ARG A 233 22.86 33.53 34.48
CA ARG A 233 21.56 32.84 34.52
C ARG A 233 20.52 33.77 33.85
N VAL A 234 19.41 33.36 33.23
CA VAL A 234 18.44 32.27 33.49
C VAL A 234 17.82 31.84 32.14
N GLY A 235 17.39 30.58 31.97
CA GLY A 235 16.63 30.17 30.76
C GLY A 235 16.51 28.66 30.55
N SER A 236 16.07 27.90 31.55
CA SER A 236 15.98 26.43 31.47
C SER A 236 14.83 25.95 30.57
N GLY A 237 15.20 25.34 29.43
CA GLY A 237 14.26 24.69 28.50
C GLY A 237 14.96 23.76 27.50
N LEU A 238 16.09 23.16 27.88
CA LEU A 238 16.85 22.25 27.02
C LEU A 238 16.34 20.81 27.18
N ALA A 239 16.20 20.13 26.04
CA ALA A 239 15.73 18.76 25.94
C ALA A 239 16.57 17.78 26.77
N ALA A 240 15.90 16.81 27.38
CA ALA A 240 16.58 15.71 28.06
C ALA A 240 17.40 14.88 27.05
N PRO A 241 18.67 14.54 27.34
CA PRO A 241 19.49 13.73 26.45
C PRO A 241 18.98 12.28 26.41
N ALA A 242 19.21 11.60 25.29
CA ALA A 242 18.95 10.17 25.16
C ALA A 242 19.86 9.37 26.10
N GLY A 243 19.29 8.88 27.21
CA GLY A 243 19.96 7.96 28.12
C GLY A 243 20.15 6.56 27.50
N PRO A 244 21.10 5.75 28.02
CA PRO A 244 21.37 4.42 27.50
C PRO A 244 20.14 3.50 27.62
N ALA A 245 20.15 2.42 26.83
CA ALA A 245 19.19 1.33 26.98
C ALA A 245 19.23 0.82 28.44
N GLY A 246 18.06 0.74 29.08
CA GLY A 246 17.97 0.43 30.51
C GLY A 246 17.84 -1.08 30.79
N PRO A 247 17.71 -1.48 32.07
CA PRO A 247 17.67 -2.89 32.50
C PRO A 247 16.61 -3.75 31.79
N VAL A 248 15.51 -3.12 31.36
CA VAL A 248 14.44 -3.73 30.56
C VAL A 248 14.96 -4.25 29.21
N ALA A 249 15.81 -3.48 28.54
CA ALA A 249 16.33 -3.82 27.22
C ALA A 249 17.41 -4.91 27.30
N ASP A 250 18.30 -4.82 28.28
CA ASP A 250 19.34 -5.84 28.52
C ASP A 250 18.72 -7.20 28.91
N GLY A 251 17.73 -7.18 29.82
CA GLY A 251 16.99 -8.38 30.23
C GLY A 251 16.22 -9.02 29.07
N PHE A 252 15.53 -8.21 28.27
CA PHE A 252 14.85 -8.68 27.05
C PHE A 252 15.83 -9.30 26.05
N LEU A 253 16.96 -8.62 25.77
CA LEU A 253 17.94 -9.07 24.78
C LEU A 253 18.56 -10.42 25.16
N GLY A 254 18.92 -10.60 26.44
CA GLY A 254 19.46 -11.86 26.94
C GLY A 254 18.49 -13.02 26.76
N LEU A 255 17.24 -12.84 27.19
CA LEU A 255 16.18 -13.86 27.07
C LEU A 255 15.85 -14.21 25.61
N VAL A 256 15.73 -13.20 24.74
CA VAL A 256 15.48 -13.37 23.30
C VAL A 256 16.63 -14.14 22.63
N ASN A 257 17.87 -13.77 22.90
CA ASN A 257 19.02 -14.43 22.31
C ASN A 257 19.22 -15.85 22.85
N SER A 258 18.87 -16.13 24.11
CA SER A 258 18.77 -17.51 24.61
C SER A 258 17.71 -18.33 23.87
N ALA A 259 16.53 -17.75 23.63
CA ALA A 259 15.45 -18.43 22.90
C ALA A 259 15.79 -18.68 21.41
N ARG A 260 16.54 -17.77 20.77
CA ARG A 260 17.05 -17.95 19.40
C ARG A 260 18.17 -18.99 19.34
N ALA A 261 19.11 -18.97 20.28
CA ALA A 261 20.17 -19.97 20.37
C ALA A 261 19.63 -21.40 20.57
N ALA A 262 18.56 -21.56 21.36
CA ALA A 262 17.90 -22.86 21.58
C ALA A 262 17.33 -23.51 20.31
N VAL A 263 17.12 -22.74 19.24
CA VAL A 263 16.69 -23.23 17.91
C VAL A 263 17.74 -23.03 16.82
N GLY A 264 18.99 -22.74 17.18
CA GLY A 264 20.10 -22.58 16.24
C GLY A 264 20.08 -21.28 15.41
N VAL A 265 19.29 -20.28 15.82
CA VAL A 265 19.13 -19.02 15.10
C VAL A 265 20.12 -17.97 15.65
N PRO A 266 20.82 -17.19 14.79
CA PRO A 266 21.78 -16.18 15.23
C PRO A 266 21.17 -15.12 16.16
N PRO A 267 21.93 -14.55 17.12
CA PRO A 267 21.43 -13.51 18.01
C PRO A 267 21.08 -12.21 17.26
N VAL A 268 20.19 -11.41 17.84
CA VAL A 268 19.94 -10.02 17.44
C VAL A 268 20.76 -9.06 18.31
N ALA A 269 21.06 -7.87 17.77
CA ALA A 269 21.63 -6.74 18.51
C ALA A 269 20.59 -5.66 18.79
N LEU A 270 20.76 -4.84 19.83
CA LEU A 270 19.90 -3.67 20.06
C LEU A 270 20.33 -2.48 19.20
N ASP A 271 19.39 -1.87 18.47
CA ASP A 271 19.57 -0.59 17.79
C ASP A 271 18.84 0.54 18.54
N ALA A 272 19.50 1.69 18.66
CA ALA A 272 19.00 2.83 19.43
C ALA A 272 17.81 3.55 18.77
N ARG A 273 17.72 3.55 17.42
CA ARG A 273 16.62 4.16 16.65
C ARG A 273 15.38 3.29 16.74
N LEU A 274 15.52 1.97 16.60
CA LEU A 274 14.44 1.01 16.86
C LEU A 274 13.95 1.13 18.31
N THR A 275 14.86 1.23 19.28
CA THR A 275 14.52 1.43 20.69
C THR A 275 13.80 2.76 20.95
N ALA A 276 14.19 3.84 20.26
CA ALA A 276 13.49 5.12 20.33
C ALA A 276 12.08 5.06 19.70
N ALA A 277 11.94 4.44 18.53
CA ALA A 277 10.64 4.24 17.87
C ALA A 277 9.70 3.37 18.71
N ALA A 278 10.22 2.27 19.28
CA ALA A 278 9.49 1.41 20.22
C ALA A 278 9.01 2.20 21.44
N ARG A 279 9.87 3.05 22.03
CA ARG A 279 9.55 3.89 23.19
C ARG A 279 8.47 4.93 22.87
N ALA A 280 8.59 5.62 21.74
CA ALA A 280 7.59 6.59 21.30
C ALA A 280 6.21 5.93 21.11
N HIS A 281 6.18 4.72 20.51
CA HIS A 281 4.94 3.98 20.32
C HIS A 281 4.35 3.45 21.64
N ALA A 282 5.17 2.84 22.51
CA ALA A 282 4.75 2.37 23.83
C ALA A 282 4.18 3.52 24.69
N ALA A 283 4.83 4.70 24.68
CA ALA A 283 4.30 5.89 25.34
C ALA A 283 2.97 6.37 24.74
N GLY A 284 2.80 6.26 23.42
CA GLY A 284 1.54 6.54 22.75
C GLY A 284 0.40 5.58 23.18
N MET A 285 0.68 4.28 23.30
CA MET A 285 -0.29 3.29 23.78
C MET A 285 -0.64 3.53 25.26
N ALA A 286 0.37 3.74 26.11
CA ALA A 286 0.22 4.03 27.54
C ALA A 286 -0.63 5.29 27.78
N ALA A 287 -0.37 6.39 27.05
CA ALA A 287 -1.15 7.62 27.17
C ALA A 287 -2.62 7.47 26.76
N ARG A 288 -2.97 6.44 25.96
CA ARG A 288 -4.36 6.14 25.55
C ARG A 288 -5.01 5.03 26.39
N GLY A 289 -4.23 4.27 27.14
CA GLY A 289 -4.70 3.06 27.81
C GLY A 289 -5.23 1.99 26.84
N ARG A 290 -4.64 1.86 25.64
CA ARG A 290 -5.03 0.84 24.64
C ARG A 290 -3.88 0.44 23.73
N LEU A 291 -3.87 -0.84 23.32
CA LEU A 291 -3.00 -1.34 22.24
C LEU A 291 -3.50 -0.86 20.87
N GLY A 292 -2.58 -0.84 19.90
CA GLY A 292 -2.87 -0.61 18.48
C GLY A 292 -1.58 -0.53 17.67
N SER A 293 -1.60 -1.07 16.44
CA SER A 293 -0.46 -1.06 15.51
C SER A 293 -0.07 0.34 15.04
N GLU A 294 -1.04 1.24 14.91
CA GLU A 294 -0.83 2.63 14.49
C GLU A 294 -0.50 3.59 15.64
N GLY A 295 0.22 4.66 15.30
CA GLY A 295 0.61 5.71 16.25
C GLY A 295 -0.54 6.64 16.68
N ALA A 296 -0.16 7.69 17.40
CA ALA A 296 -1.08 8.78 17.79
C ALA A 296 -1.68 9.54 16.59
N ASP A 297 -0.87 9.55 15.56
CA ASP A 297 -0.82 10.31 14.32
C ASP A 297 -1.36 9.49 13.14
N GLY A 298 -1.78 8.25 13.38
CA GLY A 298 -2.13 7.28 12.33
C GLY A 298 -0.92 6.71 11.58
N LEU A 299 0.32 6.95 12.05
CA LEU A 299 1.49 6.43 11.38
C LEU A 299 1.68 4.94 11.68
N SER A 300 1.84 4.15 10.61
CA SER A 300 2.16 2.73 10.70
C SER A 300 3.56 2.49 11.27
N VAL A 301 3.85 1.27 11.73
CA VAL A 301 5.21 0.89 12.17
C VAL A 301 6.27 1.22 11.11
N HIS A 302 5.93 1.01 9.84
CA HIS A 302 6.79 1.29 8.68
C HIS A 302 7.21 2.76 8.61
N GLN A 303 6.24 3.67 8.78
CA GLN A 303 6.46 5.12 8.77
C GLN A 303 7.18 5.60 10.04
N ARG A 304 6.82 5.05 11.22
CA ARG A 304 7.50 5.38 12.50
C ARG A 304 8.99 5.05 12.45
N VAL A 305 9.33 3.88 11.93
CA VAL A 305 10.72 3.37 11.86
C VAL A 305 11.55 4.19 10.87
N THR A 306 11.02 4.50 9.68
CA THR A 306 11.76 5.34 8.71
C THR A 306 11.86 6.80 9.16
N ALA A 307 10.83 7.37 9.79
CA ALA A 307 10.89 8.70 10.40
C ALA A 307 11.92 8.79 11.54
N GLY A 308 12.16 7.67 12.25
CA GLY A 308 13.26 7.52 13.21
C GLY A 308 14.66 7.36 12.60
N GLY A 309 14.81 7.47 11.27
CA GLY A 309 16.09 7.33 10.58
C GLY A 309 16.59 5.88 10.46
N TYR A 310 15.70 4.89 10.53
CA TYR A 310 16.03 3.49 10.33
C TYR A 310 15.47 2.99 8.99
N ALA A 311 16.38 2.71 8.04
CA ALA A 311 16.04 2.05 6.78
C ALA A 311 16.19 0.53 6.92
N TYR A 312 15.21 -0.24 6.43
CA TYR A 312 15.14 -1.69 6.63
C TYR A 312 14.87 -2.46 5.33
N LEU A 313 15.27 -3.72 5.31
CA LEU A 313 14.87 -4.74 4.34
C LEU A 313 13.60 -5.48 4.78
N THR A 314 13.44 -5.68 6.08
CA THR A 314 12.21 -6.21 6.70
C THR A 314 12.05 -5.67 8.11
N ILE A 315 10.81 -5.54 8.58
CA ILE A 315 10.43 -5.08 9.91
C ILE A 315 9.28 -5.94 10.45
N GLY A 316 9.33 -6.29 11.73
CA GLY A 316 8.28 -6.94 12.50
C GLY A 316 8.02 -6.22 13.83
N GLU A 317 6.85 -6.41 14.42
CA GLU A 317 6.42 -5.72 15.64
C GLU A 317 5.67 -6.68 16.58
N HIS A 318 5.96 -6.59 17.88
CA HIS A 318 5.17 -7.20 18.96
C HIS A 318 4.69 -6.12 19.92
N LEU A 319 3.39 -6.11 20.20
CA LEU A 319 2.71 -5.18 21.10
C LEU A 319 1.96 -5.96 22.16
N VAL A 320 2.14 -5.62 23.44
CA VAL A 320 1.36 -6.21 24.52
C VAL A 320 1.26 -5.26 25.71
N SER A 321 0.19 -5.39 26.49
CA SER A 321 0.02 -4.69 27.77
C SER A 321 -0.17 -5.71 28.88
N GLY A 322 0.46 -5.49 30.03
CA GLY A 322 0.27 -6.33 31.22
C GLY A 322 1.52 -7.04 31.76
N PRO A 323 2.46 -7.58 30.94
CA PRO A 323 3.67 -8.21 31.47
C PRO A 323 4.44 -7.26 32.40
N LEU A 324 4.82 -7.74 33.57
CA LEU A 324 5.43 -6.92 34.63
C LEU A 324 6.95 -6.77 34.46
N ASP A 325 7.57 -7.67 33.71
CA ASP A 325 9.01 -7.77 33.51
C ASP A 325 9.35 -8.28 32.09
N PRO A 326 10.63 -8.27 31.67
CA PRO A 326 11.04 -8.80 30.38
C PRO A 326 10.78 -10.31 30.19
N ALA A 327 10.72 -11.10 31.27
CA ALA A 327 10.51 -12.54 31.18
C ALA A 327 9.09 -12.87 30.72
N GLY A 328 8.07 -12.29 31.37
CA GLY A 328 6.68 -12.43 30.96
C GLY A 328 6.41 -11.84 29.55
N PHE A 329 7.16 -10.81 29.13
CA PHE A 329 7.04 -10.30 27.76
C PHE A 329 7.66 -11.25 26.71
N VAL A 330 8.82 -11.84 26.99
CA VAL A 330 9.42 -12.84 26.09
C VAL A 330 8.59 -14.12 26.05
N GLU A 331 8.00 -14.55 27.18
CA GLU A 331 7.02 -15.64 27.21
C GLU A 331 5.82 -15.33 26.29
N TYR A 332 5.25 -14.13 26.37
CA TYR A 332 4.20 -13.69 25.45
C TYR A 332 4.66 -13.78 23.98
N CYS A 333 5.85 -13.28 23.64
CA CYS A 333 6.40 -13.33 22.28
C CYS A 333 6.60 -14.77 21.77
N LEU A 334 6.83 -15.74 22.66
CA LEU A 334 7.05 -17.15 22.33
C LEU A 334 5.77 -18.01 22.45
N SER A 335 4.67 -17.46 22.99
CA SER A 335 3.43 -18.19 23.27
C SER A 335 2.67 -18.61 22.01
N GLY A 336 2.39 -17.65 21.12
CA GLY A 336 1.70 -17.88 19.85
C GLY A 336 2.66 -18.30 18.73
N GLU A 337 2.19 -19.16 17.81
CA GLU A 337 3.03 -19.63 16.69
C GLU A 337 3.55 -18.47 15.82
N GLN A 338 2.67 -17.54 15.44
CA GLN A 338 3.04 -16.42 14.57
C GLN A 338 3.99 -15.44 15.26
N SER A 339 3.81 -15.17 16.55
CA SER A 339 4.72 -14.33 17.34
C SER A 339 6.09 -14.99 17.50
N ARG A 340 6.10 -16.30 17.79
CA ARG A 340 7.32 -17.10 17.93
C ARG A 340 8.13 -17.12 16.64
N ARG A 341 7.46 -17.26 15.48
CA ARG A 341 8.11 -17.16 14.16
C ARG A 341 8.89 -15.85 14.01
N THR A 342 8.33 -14.70 14.39
CA THR A 342 9.04 -13.41 14.38
C THR A 342 10.28 -13.42 15.28
N VAL A 343 10.20 -13.96 16.51
CA VAL A 343 11.37 -14.06 17.40
C VAL A 343 12.45 -14.97 16.82
N GLN A 344 12.06 -16.04 16.14
CA GLN A 344 12.94 -17.08 15.62
C GLN A 344 13.34 -16.89 14.14
N ASP A 345 12.90 -15.81 13.48
CA ASP A 345 13.23 -15.56 12.08
C ASP A 345 14.71 -15.14 11.96
N PRO A 346 15.56 -15.89 11.22
CA PRO A 346 16.97 -15.53 11.01
C PRO A 346 17.14 -14.29 10.11
N ALA A 347 16.08 -13.80 9.44
CA ALA A 347 16.13 -12.56 8.70
C ALA A 347 16.32 -11.34 9.62
N PHE A 348 15.78 -11.36 10.84
CA PHE A 348 15.99 -10.26 11.79
C PHE A 348 17.37 -10.38 12.45
N THR A 349 18.14 -9.29 12.39
CA THR A 349 19.49 -9.17 12.96
C THR A 349 19.56 -8.08 14.04
N GLU A 350 18.59 -7.18 14.07
CA GLU A 350 18.50 -6.08 15.02
C GLU A 350 17.13 -6.03 15.67
N ALA A 351 17.07 -5.49 16.89
CA ALA A 351 15.85 -5.30 17.64
C ALA A 351 15.85 -3.94 18.37
N GLY A 352 14.66 -3.48 18.75
CA GLY A 352 14.50 -2.36 19.67
C GLY A 352 13.31 -2.60 20.57
N VAL A 353 13.46 -2.35 21.87
CA VAL A 353 12.42 -2.67 22.86
C VAL A 353 12.20 -1.52 23.83
N ALA A 354 10.94 -1.30 24.20
CA ALA A 354 10.58 -0.37 25.26
C ALA A 354 9.37 -0.87 26.05
N CYS A 355 9.37 -0.53 27.34
CA CYS A 355 8.24 -0.65 28.25
C CYS A 355 7.92 0.74 28.79
N VAL A 356 6.64 1.14 28.78
CA VAL A 356 6.17 2.41 29.33
C VAL A 356 4.91 2.19 30.17
N PRO A 357 4.84 2.65 31.43
CA PRO A 357 3.62 2.59 32.24
C PRO A 357 2.60 3.64 31.81
N ASP A 358 1.31 3.28 31.83
CA ASP A 358 0.20 4.25 31.89
C ASP A 358 0.21 4.92 33.27
N SER A 359 0.39 6.25 33.30
CA SER A 359 0.51 7.03 34.53
C SER A 359 -0.76 7.02 35.41
N ARG A 360 -1.89 6.57 34.89
CA ARG A 360 -3.18 6.53 35.60
C ARG A 360 -3.45 5.17 36.26
N THR A 361 -2.96 4.09 35.66
CA THR A 361 -3.28 2.70 36.06
C THR A 361 -2.07 1.88 36.47
N GLY A 362 -0.85 2.32 36.16
CA GLY A 362 0.38 1.54 36.31
C GLY A 362 0.54 0.42 35.28
N THR A 363 -0.43 0.22 34.37
CA THR A 363 -0.37 -0.84 33.35
C THR A 363 0.82 -0.63 32.43
N LEU A 364 1.69 -1.63 32.31
CA LEU A 364 2.85 -1.60 31.44
C LEU A 364 2.47 -1.89 29.99
N TYR A 365 2.92 -1.04 29.06
CA TYR A 365 2.79 -1.19 27.61
C TYR A 365 4.15 -1.47 27.00
N TRP A 366 4.24 -2.57 26.26
CA TRP A 366 5.46 -3.06 25.64
C TRP A 366 5.37 -2.97 24.12
N THR A 367 6.48 -2.52 23.53
CA THR A 367 6.73 -2.58 22.09
C THR A 367 8.09 -3.23 21.86
N ALA A 368 8.14 -4.28 21.06
CA ALA A 368 9.39 -4.79 20.48
C ALA A 368 9.32 -4.70 18.95
N LEU A 369 10.36 -4.12 18.36
CA LEU A 369 10.59 -4.05 16.92
C LEU A 369 11.73 -4.99 16.55
N TRP A 370 11.59 -5.66 15.41
CA TRP A 370 12.52 -6.64 14.87
C TRP A 370 12.88 -6.23 13.45
N ALA A 371 14.15 -6.10 13.10
CA ALA A 371 14.55 -5.53 11.83
C ALA A 371 15.74 -6.25 11.18
N ARG A 372 15.79 -6.15 9.86
CA ARG A 372 17.02 -6.30 9.07
C ARG A 372 17.37 -4.92 8.50
N PRO A 373 18.54 -4.32 8.79
CA PRO A 373 18.90 -3.01 8.28
C PRO A 373 19.07 -3.04 6.75
N LEU A 374 18.72 -1.93 6.09
CA LEU A 374 19.01 -1.73 4.67
C LEU A 374 20.45 -1.26 4.50
N THR A 375 21.36 -2.21 4.27
CA THR A 375 22.75 -1.96 3.86
C THR A 375 22.89 -2.08 2.34
N SER A 376 23.97 -1.51 1.77
CA SER A 376 24.31 -1.67 0.34
C SER A 376 24.32 -3.14 -0.09
N ASP A 377 24.98 -3.98 0.70
CA ASP A 377 25.19 -5.38 0.40
C ASP A 377 23.92 -6.20 0.63
N GLY A 378 23.12 -5.79 1.62
CA GLY A 378 21.80 -6.37 1.87
C GLY A 378 20.82 -6.06 0.73
N LEU A 379 20.82 -4.83 0.22
CA LEU A 379 20.07 -4.45 -0.97
C LEU A 379 20.52 -5.26 -2.19
N ALA A 380 21.82 -5.27 -2.49
CA ALA A 380 22.37 -5.98 -3.65
C ALA A 380 22.04 -7.49 -3.64
N ARG A 381 22.14 -8.17 -2.47
CA ARG A 381 21.72 -9.57 -2.35
C ARG A 381 20.21 -9.74 -2.58
N THR A 382 19.40 -8.83 -2.03
CA THR A 382 17.93 -8.90 -2.14
C THR A 382 17.47 -8.70 -3.58
N THR A 383 18.06 -7.74 -4.32
CA THR A 383 17.74 -7.52 -5.74
C THR A 383 18.27 -8.64 -6.63
N ALA A 384 19.46 -9.17 -6.36
CA ALA A 384 20.01 -10.32 -7.11
C ALA A 384 19.17 -11.58 -6.92
N GLU A 385 18.61 -11.82 -5.73
CA GLU A 385 17.68 -12.93 -5.49
C GLU A 385 16.39 -12.80 -6.31
N VAL A 386 15.82 -11.58 -6.41
CA VAL A 386 14.68 -11.30 -7.31
C VAL A 386 15.02 -11.61 -8.77
N VAL A 387 16.20 -11.20 -9.24
CA VAL A 387 16.66 -11.48 -10.62
C VAL A 387 16.84 -13.00 -10.84
N ALA A 388 17.45 -13.70 -9.89
CA ALA A 388 17.66 -15.15 -9.97
C ALA A 388 16.34 -15.93 -10.04
N LEU A 389 15.37 -15.57 -9.18
CA LEU A 389 14.02 -16.16 -9.19
C LEU A 389 13.26 -15.84 -10.49
N THR A 390 13.32 -14.60 -10.96
CA THR A 390 12.73 -14.19 -12.26
C THR A 390 13.33 -14.98 -13.43
N ASN A 391 14.65 -15.23 -13.40
CA ASN A 391 15.34 -16.03 -14.41
C ASN A 391 15.03 -17.53 -14.29
N ALA A 392 14.71 -18.05 -13.11
CA ALA A 392 14.22 -19.42 -12.95
C ALA A 392 12.85 -19.61 -13.62
N GLU A 393 11.92 -18.66 -13.46
CA GLU A 393 10.61 -18.67 -14.12
C GLU A 393 10.74 -18.58 -15.65
N ARG A 394 11.67 -17.75 -16.16
CA ARG A 394 11.99 -17.68 -17.58
C ARG A 394 12.60 -18.98 -18.10
N ALA A 395 13.50 -19.61 -17.35
CA ALA A 395 14.09 -20.90 -17.72
C ALA A 395 13.02 -22.02 -17.76
N ALA A 396 12.08 -22.03 -16.81
CA ALA A 396 10.93 -22.95 -16.83
C ALA A 396 10.02 -22.75 -18.05
N ALA A 397 9.93 -21.52 -18.57
CA ALA A 397 9.24 -21.19 -19.82
C ALA A 397 10.10 -21.38 -21.11
N GLY A 398 11.33 -21.90 -21.00
CA GLY A 398 12.24 -22.10 -22.14
C GLY A 398 12.84 -20.81 -22.72
N LEU A 399 12.84 -19.71 -21.95
CA LEU A 399 13.36 -18.40 -22.36
C LEU A 399 14.80 -18.18 -21.85
N PRO A 400 15.62 -17.41 -22.59
CA PRO A 400 16.94 -17.03 -22.09
C PRO A 400 16.83 -16.12 -20.85
N PRO A 401 17.79 -16.21 -19.92
CA PRO A 401 17.84 -15.36 -18.74
C PRO A 401 18.03 -13.89 -19.13
N LEU A 402 17.50 -13.00 -18.31
CA LEU A 402 17.71 -11.56 -18.39
C LEU A 402 19.07 -11.21 -17.77
N THR A 403 19.81 -10.34 -18.45
CA THR A 403 21.08 -9.77 -17.97
C THR A 403 20.81 -8.51 -17.14
N GLU A 404 21.46 -8.37 -15.99
CA GLU A 404 21.36 -7.15 -15.19
C GLU A 404 21.95 -5.93 -15.93
N ASP A 405 21.17 -4.84 -16.01
CA ASP A 405 21.58 -3.57 -16.62
C ASP A 405 21.68 -2.49 -15.54
N PRO A 406 22.90 -1.98 -15.22
CA PRO A 406 23.10 -0.99 -14.16
C PRO A 406 22.29 0.31 -14.32
N LEU A 407 21.88 0.65 -15.54
CA LEU A 407 21.09 1.85 -15.82
C LEU A 407 19.61 1.60 -15.49
N LEU A 408 19.11 0.40 -15.79
CA LEU A 408 17.76 -0.03 -15.37
C LEU A 408 17.69 -0.23 -13.86
N ILE A 409 18.73 -0.78 -13.22
CA ILE A 409 18.81 -0.91 -11.75
C ILE A 409 18.70 0.48 -11.11
N ARG A 410 19.45 1.47 -11.62
CA ARG A 410 19.39 2.85 -11.11
C ARG A 410 17.98 3.44 -11.23
N ALA A 411 17.31 3.27 -12.37
CA ALA A 411 15.96 3.77 -12.59
C ALA A 411 14.93 3.08 -11.68
N ALA A 412 14.98 1.75 -11.56
CA ALA A 412 14.10 0.98 -10.70
C ALA A 412 14.28 1.33 -9.21
N GLN A 413 15.53 1.42 -8.74
CA GLN A 413 15.85 1.78 -7.36
C GLN A 413 15.43 3.22 -7.02
N ALA A 414 15.59 4.16 -7.97
CA ALA A 414 15.07 5.52 -7.81
C ALA A 414 13.54 5.52 -7.67
N HIS A 415 12.82 4.75 -8.50
CA HIS A 415 11.36 4.69 -8.45
C HIS A 415 10.83 4.08 -7.16
N SER A 416 11.41 2.98 -6.67
CA SER A 416 11.02 2.38 -5.39
C SER A 416 11.23 3.34 -4.21
N ALA A 417 12.35 4.07 -4.19
CA ALA A 417 12.63 5.08 -3.17
C ALA A 417 11.70 6.31 -3.27
N ASP A 418 11.33 6.70 -4.49
CA ASP A 418 10.44 7.81 -4.79
C ASP A 418 8.98 7.53 -4.37
N MET A 419 8.48 6.32 -4.62
CA MET A 419 7.17 5.85 -4.12
C MET A 419 7.07 5.96 -2.60
N VAL A 420 8.13 5.58 -1.87
CA VAL A 420 8.22 5.78 -0.41
C VAL A 420 8.28 7.27 -0.04
N ALA A 421 9.14 8.05 -0.70
CA ALA A 421 9.41 9.44 -0.33
C ALA A 421 8.24 10.40 -0.62
N ARG A 422 7.48 10.15 -1.69
CA ARG A 422 6.31 10.96 -2.10
C ARG A 422 4.96 10.28 -1.77
N ALA A 423 4.98 9.15 -1.08
CA ALA A 423 3.81 8.40 -0.60
C ALA A 423 2.77 8.12 -1.71
N PHE A 424 3.23 7.53 -2.81
CA PHE A 424 2.38 7.08 -3.94
C PHE A 424 2.77 5.67 -4.38
N TYR A 425 1.92 5.03 -5.17
CA TYR A 425 2.18 3.73 -5.79
C TYR A 425 1.55 3.75 -7.19
N SER A 426 2.40 3.77 -8.22
CA SER A 426 2.01 3.92 -9.64
C SER A 426 3.23 3.68 -10.53
N HIS A 427 3.04 3.24 -11.78
CA HIS A 427 4.08 3.28 -12.81
C HIS A 427 4.37 4.73 -13.26
N THR A 428 3.39 5.62 -13.12
CA THR A 428 3.53 7.06 -13.44
C THR A 428 3.86 7.82 -12.17
N SER A 429 5.06 8.37 -12.09
CA SER A 429 5.49 9.21 -10.98
C SER A 429 4.66 10.52 -10.95
N PRO A 430 4.40 11.16 -9.78
CA PRO A 430 3.57 12.36 -9.68
C PRO A 430 4.07 13.62 -10.43
N ASP A 431 5.24 13.57 -11.05
CA ASP A 431 5.75 14.58 -11.99
C ASP A 431 5.39 14.28 -13.47
N GLY A 432 4.65 13.21 -13.72
CA GLY A 432 4.30 12.70 -15.05
C GLY A 432 5.38 11.82 -15.69
N SER A 433 6.45 11.45 -14.97
CA SER A 433 7.47 10.56 -15.54
C SER A 433 7.01 9.10 -15.56
N GLU A 434 7.23 8.44 -16.69
CA GLU A 434 6.83 7.05 -16.99
C GLU A 434 8.10 6.16 -16.99
N PRO A 435 7.98 4.82 -16.99
CA PRO A 435 9.13 3.93 -16.81
C PRO A 435 10.27 4.16 -17.82
N TRP A 436 9.95 4.46 -19.08
CA TRP A 436 10.95 4.80 -20.10
C TRP A 436 11.56 6.20 -19.92
N HIS A 437 10.81 7.17 -19.39
CA HIS A 437 11.36 8.48 -19.02
C HIS A 437 12.40 8.33 -17.90
N ARG A 438 12.11 7.50 -16.88
CA ARG A 438 13.06 7.15 -15.81
C ARG A 438 14.27 6.38 -16.32
N ALA A 439 14.08 5.40 -17.21
CA ALA A 439 15.16 4.65 -17.84
C ALA A 439 16.09 5.56 -18.67
N ALA A 440 15.53 6.44 -19.49
CA ALA A 440 16.28 7.40 -20.30
C ALA A 440 17.03 8.44 -19.44
N ALA A 441 16.41 8.93 -18.36
CA ALA A 441 17.05 9.82 -17.39
C ALA A 441 18.22 9.16 -16.65
N ALA A 442 18.17 7.83 -16.43
CA ALA A 442 19.29 7.04 -15.94
C ALA A 442 20.39 6.78 -17.00
N GLY A 443 20.18 7.18 -18.25
CA GLY A 443 21.10 7.03 -19.38
C GLY A 443 20.87 5.80 -20.27
N SER A 444 19.77 5.05 -20.04
CA SER A 444 19.47 3.85 -20.80
C SER A 444 19.09 4.16 -22.26
N THR A 445 19.60 3.37 -23.20
CA THR A 445 19.34 3.49 -24.65
C THR A 445 18.42 2.39 -25.19
N ARG A 446 17.81 1.59 -24.30
CA ARG A 446 16.87 0.52 -24.65
C ARG A 446 15.66 1.08 -25.38
N ARG A 447 15.23 0.41 -26.45
CA ARG A 447 14.14 0.88 -27.34
C ARG A 447 12.77 0.41 -26.86
N THR A 448 12.73 -0.63 -26.04
CA THR A 448 11.49 -1.11 -25.42
C THR A 448 11.73 -1.31 -23.94
N THR A 449 10.88 -0.68 -23.13
CA THR A 449 10.87 -0.80 -21.66
C THR A 449 9.57 -1.47 -21.23
N GLY A 450 9.61 -2.21 -20.13
CA GLY A 450 8.42 -2.66 -19.41
C GLY A 450 8.68 -2.58 -17.92
N GLU A 451 7.63 -2.49 -17.10
CA GLU A 451 7.78 -2.37 -15.65
C GLU A 451 6.75 -3.25 -14.95
N ASN A 452 7.19 -3.92 -13.88
CA ASN A 452 6.33 -4.49 -12.85
C ASN A 452 6.62 -3.72 -11.55
N ILE A 453 5.60 -3.41 -10.77
CA ILE A 453 5.75 -2.84 -9.41
C ILE A 453 5.02 -3.73 -8.41
N ALA A 454 5.43 -3.66 -7.14
CA ALA A 454 4.75 -4.36 -6.05
C ALA A 454 4.92 -3.59 -4.74
N CYS A 455 4.00 -3.75 -3.79
CA CYS A 455 4.19 -3.25 -2.43
C CYS A 455 3.61 -4.19 -1.37
N GLY A 456 4.25 -4.23 -0.19
CA GLY A 456 3.85 -5.06 0.96
C GLY A 456 4.48 -6.45 1.05
N GLN A 457 5.03 -7.00 -0.04
CA GLN A 457 5.77 -8.27 -0.01
C GLN A 457 7.10 -8.11 0.75
N ARG A 458 7.43 -9.07 1.62
CA ARG A 458 8.51 -9.01 2.61
C ARG A 458 9.76 -9.78 2.18
N SER A 459 9.73 -10.45 1.04
CA SER A 459 10.87 -11.24 0.52
C SER A 459 10.90 -11.28 -1.02
N PRO A 460 12.08 -11.52 -1.63
CA PRO A 460 12.22 -11.78 -3.06
C PRO A 460 11.31 -12.89 -3.59
N ALA A 461 11.16 -13.98 -2.85
CA ALA A 461 10.27 -15.09 -3.21
C ALA A 461 8.79 -14.70 -3.22
N GLU A 462 8.34 -13.90 -2.24
CA GLU A 462 6.96 -13.43 -2.13
C GLU A 462 6.62 -12.47 -3.28
N VAL A 463 7.53 -11.54 -3.65
CA VAL A 463 7.28 -10.59 -4.75
C VAL A 463 7.35 -11.23 -6.15
N VAL A 464 8.30 -12.14 -6.40
CA VAL A 464 8.38 -12.81 -7.72
C VAL A 464 7.20 -13.76 -7.92
N ARG A 465 6.76 -14.49 -6.88
CA ARG A 465 5.53 -15.29 -6.96
C ARG A 465 4.34 -14.40 -7.31
N GLY A 466 4.18 -13.28 -6.63
CA GLY A 466 3.09 -12.33 -6.89
C GLY A 466 3.04 -11.81 -8.32
N TRP A 467 4.20 -11.41 -8.87
CA TRP A 467 4.30 -11.04 -10.28
C TRP A 467 4.03 -12.21 -11.25
N MET A 468 4.20 -13.47 -10.84
CA MET A 468 3.89 -14.63 -11.68
C MET A 468 2.42 -15.06 -11.59
N ASP A 469 1.77 -14.84 -10.45
CA ASP A 469 0.33 -15.11 -10.26
C ASP A 469 -0.54 -14.03 -10.92
N SER A 470 -0.04 -12.79 -11.04
CA SER A 470 -0.68 -11.69 -11.75
C SER A 470 -0.42 -11.75 -13.28
N PRO A 471 -1.46 -11.93 -14.14
CA PRO A 471 -1.26 -12.16 -15.58
C PRO A 471 -0.51 -11.05 -16.34
N GLY A 472 -0.69 -9.79 -15.94
CA GLY A 472 -0.03 -8.64 -16.57
C GLY A 472 1.48 -8.62 -16.27
N HIS A 473 1.84 -8.78 -15.00
CA HIS A 473 3.24 -8.84 -14.56
C HIS A 473 3.97 -10.07 -15.12
N ARG A 474 3.28 -11.22 -15.16
CA ARG A 474 3.77 -12.47 -15.77
C ARG A 474 4.07 -12.28 -17.26
N ALA A 475 3.20 -11.57 -17.99
CA ALA A 475 3.40 -11.29 -19.41
C ALA A 475 4.65 -10.43 -19.68
N ASN A 476 5.04 -9.55 -18.75
CA ASN A 476 6.32 -8.84 -18.81
C ASN A 476 7.51 -9.77 -18.52
N ILE A 477 7.47 -10.54 -17.42
CA ILE A 477 8.55 -11.49 -17.06
C ILE A 477 8.84 -12.48 -18.20
N LEU A 478 7.78 -13.04 -18.80
CA LEU A 478 7.87 -14.04 -19.86
C LEU A 478 7.92 -13.44 -21.27
N LYS A 479 8.11 -12.12 -21.43
CA LYS A 479 8.25 -11.50 -22.76
C LYS A 479 9.58 -11.93 -23.41
N PRO A 480 9.59 -12.61 -24.57
CA PRO A 480 10.83 -13.09 -25.19
C PRO A 480 11.73 -11.96 -25.69
N ALA A 481 11.14 -10.79 -26.01
CA ALA A 481 11.88 -9.63 -26.50
C ALA A 481 12.72 -8.93 -25.42
N PHE A 482 12.38 -9.08 -24.13
CA PHE A 482 13.19 -8.51 -23.06
C PHE A 482 14.44 -9.37 -22.83
N THR A 483 15.58 -8.67 -22.77
CA THR A 483 16.93 -9.25 -22.62
C THR A 483 17.65 -8.71 -21.40
N HIS A 484 17.21 -7.57 -20.85
CA HIS A 484 17.83 -6.89 -19.73
C HIS A 484 16.82 -6.62 -18.61
N ILE A 485 17.32 -6.55 -17.37
CA ILE A 485 16.54 -6.30 -16.15
C ILE A 485 17.27 -5.34 -15.21
N GLY A 486 16.51 -4.54 -14.47
CA GLY A 486 16.95 -3.89 -13.25
C GLY A 486 15.89 -4.00 -12.17
N VAL A 487 16.32 -4.18 -10.91
CA VAL A 487 15.42 -4.32 -9.76
C VAL A 487 15.75 -3.26 -8.72
N GLY A 488 14.71 -2.63 -8.18
CA GLY A 488 14.76 -1.68 -7.06
C GLY A 488 13.96 -2.18 -5.87
N PHE A 489 14.38 -1.76 -4.67
CA PHE A 489 13.67 -2.01 -3.42
C PHE A 489 13.76 -0.79 -2.49
N ALA A 490 12.67 -0.47 -1.80
CA ALA A 490 12.67 0.44 -0.66
C ALA A 490 11.75 -0.04 0.47
N GLY A 491 12.23 0.03 1.71
CA GLY A 491 11.42 -0.12 2.92
C GLY A 491 10.88 1.24 3.38
N GLY A 492 9.63 1.29 3.84
CA GLY A 492 8.95 2.51 4.27
C GLY A 492 7.53 2.64 3.72
N GLY A 493 6.99 3.87 3.73
CA GLY A 493 5.64 4.17 3.24
C GLY A 493 4.52 3.50 4.05
N SER A 494 3.29 3.58 3.56
CA SER A 494 2.12 2.93 4.18
C SER A 494 2.12 1.42 3.99
N ALA A 495 2.56 0.94 2.80
CA ALA A 495 2.62 -0.48 2.46
C ALA A 495 3.84 -1.22 3.04
N GLY A 496 4.84 -0.52 3.56
CA GLY A 496 5.99 -1.09 4.26
C GLY A 496 7.17 -1.50 3.38
N THR A 497 6.91 -2.02 2.18
CA THR A 497 7.94 -2.33 1.18
C THR A 497 7.44 -1.95 -0.20
N TYR A 498 8.35 -1.51 -1.06
CA TYR A 498 8.08 -1.11 -2.44
C TYR A 498 9.14 -1.72 -3.34
N TRP A 499 8.70 -2.33 -4.43
CA TRP A 499 9.53 -3.05 -5.39
C TRP A 499 9.29 -2.52 -6.79
N THR A 500 10.33 -2.49 -7.61
CA THR A 500 10.24 -2.15 -9.02
C THR A 500 11.12 -3.09 -9.81
N GLN A 501 10.59 -3.70 -10.86
CA GLN A 501 11.29 -4.56 -11.80
C GLN A 501 11.13 -3.97 -13.20
N LEU A 502 12.23 -3.45 -13.74
CA LEU A 502 12.28 -2.71 -15.00
C LEU A 502 13.01 -3.54 -16.05
N PHE A 503 12.36 -3.77 -17.20
CA PHE A 503 12.88 -4.59 -18.29
C PHE A 503 13.35 -3.75 -19.47
N GLY A 504 14.32 -4.26 -20.23
CA GLY A 504 14.85 -3.60 -21.42
C GLY A 504 15.12 -4.52 -22.61
N ALA A 505 15.03 -3.93 -23.81
CA ALA A 505 15.50 -4.46 -25.09
C ALA A 505 16.25 -3.38 -25.88
#